data_AF-A0A520QXT2-F1
#
_entry.id   AF-A0A520QXT2-F1
#
_cell.length_a   1.000
_cell.length_b   1.000
_cell.length_c   1.000
_cell.angle_alpha   90.00
_cell.angle_beta   90.00
_cell.angle_gamma   90.00
#
_symmetry.space_group_name_H-M   'P 1'
#
loop_
_entity.id
_entity.type
_entity.pdbx_description
1 polymer ?
#
loop_
_entity_poly.entity_id
_entity_poly.type
_entity_poly.pdbx_seq_one_letter_code
_entity_poly.pdbx_strand_id
1 'polypeptide(L)'
;MRTLILLPVIAGAVLSLGCQGQTSEAPPIVPIRNMHEVPRYDPQEGSPYFEDGRAMRPPVEHTVAREMVVDLEIDQGITEDGAYVLTVPEAAVEGFGGMEGALERGRQRYGIYCVPCHGGLGDGNGMVPDVSGVGSIRPPTFHDDRIRHMPDGQLYATIRNGIRNMPSYRANIPVDDRWAIVSYVRALQLSQMDGRSAAVDTTALSPESDR
;
A
#
# COMPACT_ATOMS: atom_id res chain seq x y z
N MET A 1 75.52 -15.11 10.36
CA MET A 1 74.67 -14.69 11.50
C MET A 1 73.61 -13.64 11.15
N ARG A 2 73.92 -12.59 10.35
CA ARG A 2 72.91 -11.56 9.95
C ARG A 2 71.72 -12.09 9.13
N THR A 3 71.91 -13.09 8.28
CA THR A 3 70.85 -13.71 7.46
C THR A 3 69.91 -14.63 8.23
N LEU A 4 70.32 -15.18 9.38
CA LEU A 4 69.50 -16.06 10.23
C LEU A 4 68.45 -15.31 11.06
N ILE A 5 68.64 -13.99 11.28
CA ILE A 5 67.69 -13.14 12.03
C ILE A 5 66.67 -12.48 11.11
N LEU A 6 66.98 -12.30 9.81
CA LEU A 6 66.09 -11.66 8.84
C LEU A 6 64.86 -12.51 8.47
N LEU A 7 65.02 -13.84 8.39
CA LEU A 7 63.93 -14.78 8.07
C LEU A 7 62.73 -14.74 9.03
N PRO A 8 62.92 -14.85 10.37
CA PRO A 8 61.79 -14.78 11.31
C PRO A 8 61.14 -13.40 11.36
N VAL A 9 61.89 -12.31 11.12
CA VAL A 9 61.35 -10.94 11.07
C VAL A 9 60.47 -10.74 9.85
N ILE A 10 60.88 -11.24 8.68
CA ILE A 10 60.07 -11.18 7.45
C ILE A 10 58.81 -12.03 7.60
N ALA A 11 58.91 -13.24 8.19
CA ALA A 11 57.76 -14.09 8.45
C ALA A 11 56.74 -13.44 9.41
N GLY A 12 57.22 -12.79 10.47
CA GLY A 12 56.37 -12.03 11.39
C GLY A 12 55.65 -10.85 10.71
N ALA A 13 56.37 -10.10 9.86
CA ALA A 13 55.79 -8.98 9.11
C ALA A 13 54.68 -9.43 8.13
N VAL A 14 54.89 -10.53 7.40
CA VAL A 14 53.90 -11.08 6.45
C VAL A 14 52.64 -11.57 7.18
N LEU A 15 52.79 -12.20 8.36
CA LEU A 15 51.66 -12.63 9.19
C LEU A 15 50.86 -11.44 9.75
N SER A 16 51.52 -10.32 10.08
CA SER A 16 50.85 -9.08 10.51
C SER A 16 50.24 -8.25 9.38
N LEU A 17 50.65 -8.48 8.13
CA LEU A 17 50.10 -7.84 6.92
C LEU A 17 48.97 -8.65 6.28
N GLY A 18 48.62 -9.81 6.83
CA GLY A 18 47.42 -10.55 6.41
C GLY A 18 46.16 -9.72 6.67
N CYS A 19 45.31 -9.60 5.65
CA CYS A 19 44.05 -8.85 5.74
C CYS A 19 43.11 -9.49 6.77
N GLN A 20 43.19 -9.06 8.03
CA GLN A 20 42.26 -9.46 9.08
C GLN A 20 41.07 -8.49 9.09
N GLY A 21 39.87 -8.99 8.79
CA GLY A 21 38.61 -8.24 8.97
C GLY A 21 38.03 -7.54 7.74
N GLN A 22 38.25 -8.04 6.52
CA GLN A 22 37.52 -7.55 5.35
C GLN A 22 36.05 -8.01 5.38
N THR A 23 35.13 -7.13 5.01
CA THR A 23 33.73 -7.47 4.77
C THR A 23 33.62 -8.30 3.50
N SER A 24 32.82 -9.36 3.52
CA SER A 24 32.52 -10.18 2.34
C SER A 24 31.12 -9.86 1.82
N GLU A 25 30.94 -9.90 0.50
CA GLU A 25 29.63 -9.90 -0.15
C GLU A 25 29.00 -11.31 -0.20
N ALA A 26 29.79 -12.36 0.07
CA ALA A 26 29.30 -13.72 0.11
C ALA A 26 28.46 -13.95 1.39
N PRO A 27 27.49 -14.89 1.36
CA PRO A 27 26.75 -15.27 2.55
C PRO A 27 27.69 -15.66 3.70
N PRO A 28 27.38 -15.28 4.96
CA PRO A 28 28.21 -15.60 6.11
C PRO A 28 28.43 -17.10 6.26
N ILE A 29 29.64 -17.45 6.72
CA ILE A 29 29.97 -18.84 7.06
C ILE A 29 29.28 -19.16 8.38
N VAL A 30 28.28 -20.04 8.33
CA VAL A 30 27.60 -20.59 9.51
C VAL A 30 28.22 -21.95 9.83
N PRO A 31 29.02 -22.10 10.91
CA PRO A 31 29.77 -23.33 11.18
C PRO A 31 28.88 -24.53 11.56
N ILE A 32 27.70 -24.28 12.11
CA ILE A 32 26.75 -25.32 12.55
C ILE A 32 25.43 -25.09 11.81
N ARG A 33 25.19 -25.87 10.74
CA ARG A 33 23.99 -25.76 9.88
C ARG A 33 22.92 -26.82 10.12
N ASN A 34 23.13 -27.74 11.05
CA ASN A 34 22.29 -28.92 11.26
C ASN A 34 20.79 -28.63 11.51
N MET A 35 20.45 -27.41 11.93
CA MET A 35 19.06 -26.92 12.07
C MET A 35 18.86 -25.52 11.46
N HIS A 36 19.80 -25.06 10.64
CA HIS A 36 19.70 -23.76 9.94
C HIS A 36 18.79 -23.88 8.71
N GLU A 37 18.88 -25.01 8.02
CA GLU A 37 18.02 -25.40 6.92
C GLU A 37 17.31 -26.68 7.34
N VAL A 38 15.99 -26.59 7.49
CA VAL A 38 15.14 -27.68 7.99
C VAL A 38 14.33 -28.26 6.84
N PRO A 39 13.98 -29.57 6.85
CA PRO A 39 13.26 -30.22 5.75
C PRO A 39 11.75 -29.92 5.79
N ARG A 40 11.39 -28.63 5.83
CA ARG A 40 10.04 -28.07 5.74
C ARG A 40 10.16 -26.76 4.97
N TYR A 41 9.08 -26.35 4.30
CA TYR A 41 9.05 -25.05 3.63
C TYR A 41 8.51 -23.96 4.54
N ASP A 42 9.18 -22.82 4.56
CA ASP A 42 8.68 -21.56 5.13
C ASP A 42 7.84 -20.78 4.11
N PRO A 43 6.98 -19.83 4.58
CA PRO A 43 6.29 -18.91 3.68
C PRO A 43 7.30 -18.18 2.79
N GLN A 44 7.02 -18.14 1.48
CA GLN A 44 7.88 -17.54 0.45
C GLN A 44 9.21 -18.28 0.17
N GLU A 45 9.41 -19.50 0.69
CA GLU A 45 10.57 -20.32 0.32
C GLU A 45 10.44 -20.92 -1.09
N GLY A 46 11.58 -21.09 -1.75
CA GLY A 46 11.67 -21.79 -3.03
C GLY A 46 11.53 -23.30 -2.86
N SER A 47 10.86 -23.97 -3.81
CA SER A 47 10.74 -25.43 -3.84
C SER A 47 11.16 -25.97 -5.21
N PRO A 48 12.09 -26.95 -5.27
CA PRO A 48 12.46 -27.60 -6.52
C PRO A 48 11.41 -28.62 -7.01
N TYR A 49 10.36 -28.89 -6.23
CA TYR A 49 9.36 -29.89 -6.58
C TYR A 49 8.37 -29.39 -7.66
N PHE A 50 8.00 -28.12 -7.61
CA PHE A 50 7.07 -27.51 -8.56
C PHE A 50 7.81 -26.77 -9.68
N GLU A 51 7.25 -26.78 -10.89
CA GLU A 51 7.85 -26.13 -12.07
C GLU A 51 8.07 -24.62 -11.90
N ASP A 52 7.18 -23.94 -11.16
CA ASP A 52 7.27 -22.50 -10.89
C ASP A 52 8.20 -22.15 -9.72
N GLY A 53 8.85 -23.14 -9.10
CA GLY A 53 9.81 -22.93 -8.02
C GLY A 53 9.19 -22.48 -6.69
N ARG A 54 7.86 -22.42 -6.55
CA ARG A 54 7.19 -21.86 -5.37
C ARG A 54 6.75 -22.94 -4.40
N ALA A 55 7.12 -22.82 -3.12
CA ALA A 55 6.50 -23.62 -2.07
C ALA A 55 5.04 -23.18 -1.80
N MET A 56 4.76 -21.87 -1.85
CA MET A 56 3.39 -21.34 -1.67
C MET A 56 2.54 -21.58 -2.91
N ARG A 57 1.59 -22.52 -2.81
CA ARG A 57 0.62 -22.82 -3.87
C ARG A 57 -0.58 -21.86 -3.82
N PRO A 58 -1.07 -21.37 -4.97
CA PRO A 58 -2.34 -20.66 -5.01
C PRO A 58 -3.47 -21.62 -4.58
N PRO A 59 -4.48 -21.12 -3.86
CA PRO A 59 -5.69 -21.90 -3.61
C PRO A 59 -6.38 -22.24 -4.93
N VAL A 60 -7.15 -23.34 -4.95
CA VAL A 60 -7.97 -23.69 -6.11
C VAL A 60 -9.06 -22.64 -6.29
N GLU A 61 -9.37 -22.30 -7.54
CA GLU A 61 -10.44 -21.36 -7.87
C GLU A 61 -11.77 -21.76 -7.22
N HIS A 62 -12.55 -20.75 -6.81
CA HIS A 62 -13.84 -20.91 -6.15
C HIS A 62 -13.83 -21.64 -4.79
N THR A 63 -12.66 -21.79 -4.15
CA THR A 63 -12.60 -22.30 -2.77
C THR A 63 -12.91 -21.20 -1.75
N VAL A 64 -13.71 -21.54 -0.74
CA VAL A 64 -14.06 -20.66 0.38
C VAL A 64 -13.46 -21.23 1.66
N ALA A 65 -12.74 -20.42 2.43
CA ALA A 65 -12.19 -20.85 3.70
C ALA A 65 -13.30 -21.00 4.73
N ARG A 66 -13.22 -22.03 5.59
CA ARG A 66 -14.26 -22.36 6.57
C ARG A 66 -14.64 -21.20 7.50
N GLU A 67 -13.65 -20.42 7.93
CA GLU A 67 -13.82 -19.30 8.86
C GLU A 67 -13.99 -17.96 8.13
N MET A 68 -14.09 -17.97 6.79
CA MET A 68 -14.35 -16.76 6.01
C MET A 68 -15.85 -16.47 6.06
N VAL A 69 -16.23 -15.48 6.85
CA VAL A 69 -17.54 -14.84 6.74
C VAL A 69 -17.50 -13.93 5.52
N VAL A 70 -18.45 -14.08 4.61
CA VAL A 70 -18.58 -13.23 3.42
C VAL A 70 -19.79 -12.34 3.60
N ASP A 71 -19.53 -11.06 3.77
CA ASP A 71 -20.54 -9.99 3.73
C ASP A 71 -20.34 -9.21 2.43
N LEU A 72 -21.33 -9.23 1.54
CA LEU A 72 -21.20 -8.59 0.23
C LEU A 72 -21.02 -7.07 0.33
N GLU A 73 -21.65 -6.44 1.31
CA GLU A 73 -21.57 -5.00 1.51
C GLU A 73 -20.18 -4.62 1.98
N ILE A 74 -19.56 -5.42 2.86
CA ILE A 74 -18.24 -5.13 3.45
C ILE A 74 -17.08 -5.66 2.60
N ASP A 75 -17.13 -6.90 2.11
CA ASP A 75 -16.05 -7.57 1.37
C ASP A 75 -15.96 -7.16 -0.10
N GLN A 76 -17.08 -6.68 -0.66
CA GLN A 76 -17.19 -6.36 -2.08
C GLN A 76 -17.70 -4.94 -2.36
N GLY A 77 -18.34 -4.28 -1.39
CA GLY A 77 -18.89 -2.93 -1.59
C GLY A 77 -20.15 -2.93 -2.43
N ILE A 78 -20.90 -4.03 -2.46
CA ILE A 78 -22.14 -4.16 -3.23
C ILE A 78 -23.29 -4.63 -2.33
N THR A 79 -24.50 -4.17 -2.63
CA THR A 79 -25.74 -4.66 -2.02
C THR A 79 -26.10 -6.04 -2.57
N GLU A 80 -27.07 -6.71 -1.96
CA GLU A 80 -27.59 -8.01 -2.42
C GLU A 80 -28.10 -7.96 -3.88
N ASP A 81 -28.64 -6.82 -4.32
CA ASP A 81 -29.11 -6.59 -5.69
C ASP A 81 -27.96 -6.35 -6.71
N GLY A 82 -26.71 -6.33 -6.23
CA GLY A 82 -25.51 -6.08 -7.06
C GLY A 82 -25.24 -4.60 -7.36
N ALA A 83 -25.98 -3.67 -6.75
CA ALA A 83 -25.69 -2.24 -6.82
C ALA A 83 -24.53 -1.89 -5.88
N TYR A 84 -23.79 -0.82 -6.16
CA TYR A 84 -22.75 -0.36 -5.23
C TYR A 84 -23.38 0.26 -3.98
N VAL A 85 -22.80 -0.03 -2.82
CA VAL A 85 -23.15 0.66 -1.57
C VAL A 85 -22.85 2.14 -1.73
N LEU A 86 -23.81 3.01 -1.36
CA LEU A 86 -23.70 4.45 -1.59
C LEU A 86 -22.71 5.12 -0.66
N THR A 87 -22.70 4.71 0.61
CA THR A 87 -21.89 5.30 1.68
C THR A 87 -21.07 4.24 2.40
N VAL A 88 -19.94 4.63 3.01
CA VAL A 88 -19.15 3.73 3.86
C VAL A 88 -20.06 3.11 4.94
N PRO A 89 -20.14 1.77 5.04
CA PRO A 89 -20.94 1.10 6.07
C PRO A 89 -20.40 1.42 7.48
N GLU A 90 -21.30 1.64 8.45
CA GLU A 90 -20.91 1.92 9.84
C GLU A 90 -20.09 0.75 10.43
N ALA A 91 -20.52 -0.49 10.18
CA ALA A 91 -19.80 -1.69 10.59
C ALA A 91 -18.34 -1.74 10.08
N ALA A 92 -18.03 -1.11 8.94
CA ALA A 92 -16.67 -1.07 8.38
C ALA A 92 -15.74 -0.10 9.14
N VAL A 93 -16.28 0.83 9.94
CA VAL A 93 -15.51 1.83 10.70
C VAL A 93 -15.54 1.60 12.20
N GLU A 94 -16.50 0.82 12.72
CA GLU A 94 -16.61 0.48 14.14
C GLU A 94 -15.34 -0.14 14.71
N GLY A 95 -14.70 -1.05 13.96
CA GLY A 95 -13.46 -1.73 14.37
C GLY A 95 -12.28 -0.79 14.63
N PHE A 96 -12.34 0.45 14.12
CA PHE A 96 -11.33 1.49 14.35
C PHE A 96 -11.66 2.43 15.52
N GLY A 97 -12.75 2.18 16.26
CA GLY A 97 -13.28 3.13 17.25
C GLY A 97 -14.11 4.25 16.62
N GLY A 98 -14.68 4.00 15.43
CA GLY A 98 -15.52 4.94 14.69
C GLY A 98 -14.76 5.71 13.60
N MET A 99 -15.43 6.73 13.04
CA MET A 99 -14.95 7.45 11.86
C MET A 99 -13.58 8.14 12.07
N GLU A 100 -13.32 8.69 13.26
CA GLU A 100 -12.03 9.34 13.55
C GLU A 100 -10.85 8.36 13.42
N GLY A 101 -10.98 7.18 14.05
CA GLY A 101 -9.96 6.14 13.95
C GLY A 101 -9.82 5.59 12.53
N ALA A 102 -10.95 5.45 11.81
CA ALA A 102 -10.95 5.04 10.41
C ALA A 102 -10.22 6.05 9.50
N LEU A 103 -10.38 7.36 9.76
CA LEU A 103 -9.69 8.41 9.00
C LEU A 103 -8.17 8.40 9.26
N GLU A 104 -7.73 8.25 10.52
CA GLU A 104 -6.30 8.16 10.82
C GLU A 104 -5.68 6.91 10.20
N ARG A 105 -6.37 5.78 10.30
CA ARG A 105 -5.94 4.55 9.63
C ARG A 105 -5.91 4.70 8.11
N GLY A 106 -6.95 5.31 7.55
CA GLY A 106 -7.09 5.59 6.13
C GLY A 106 -5.96 6.46 5.61
N ARG A 107 -5.59 7.51 6.34
CA ARG A 107 -4.45 8.38 6.04
C ARG A 107 -3.14 7.60 5.96
N GLN A 108 -2.88 6.73 6.94
CA GLN A 108 -1.68 5.89 6.97
C GLN A 108 -1.64 4.96 5.74
N ARG A 109 -2.74 4.27 5.45
CA ARG A 109 -2.82 3.28 4.37
C ARG A 109 -2.78 3.95 2.99
N TYR A 110 -3.48 5.07 2.84
CA TYR A 110 -3.39 5.92 1.65
C TYR A 110 -1.96 6.37 1.38
N GLY A 111 -1.25 6.81 2.43
CA GLY A 111 0.16 7.20 2.37
C GLY A 111 1.09 6.10 1.84
N ILE A 112 0.81 4.84 2.16
CA ILE A 112 1.62 3.68 1.75
C ILE A 112 1.29 3.24 0.33
N TYR A 113 0.00 3.06 0.02
CA TYR A 113 -0.43 2.36 -1.19
C TYR A 113 -0.85 3.29 -2.33
N CYS A 114 -1.37 4.48 -2.03
CA CYS A 114 -2.08 5.32 -3.00
C CYS A 114 -1.28 6.56 -3.41
N VAL A 115 -0.60 7.21 -2.46
CA VAL A 115 0.20 8.44 -2.70
C VAL A 115 1.20 8.31 -3.84
N PRO A 116 1.94 7.19 -4.02
CA PRO A 116 2.92 7.08 -5.11
C PRO A 116 2.34 7.39 -6.50
N CYS A 117 1.05 7.09 -6.72
CA CYS A 117 0.37 7.32 -7.99
C CYS A 117 -0.62 8.50 -7.94
N HIS A 118 -1.41 8.63 -6.87
CA HIS A 118 -2.51 9.60 -6.77
C HIS A 118 -2.12 10.94 -6.12
N GLY A 119 -0.91 11.05 -5.57
CA GLY A 119 -0.43 12.25 -4.88
C GLY A 119 -0.99 12.39 -3.45
N GLY A 120 -0.33 13.20 -2.62
CA GLY A 120 -0.73 13.41 -1.22
C GLY A 120 -2.09 14.10 -1.07
N LEU A 121 -2.45 14.95 -2.04
CA LEU A 121 -3.71 15.68 -2.09
C LEU A 121 -4.80 14.94 -2.88
N GLY A 122 -4.48 13.79 -3.48
CA GLY A 122 -5.42 13.07 -4.35
C GLY A 122 -5.65 13.75 -5.70
N ASP A 123 -4.71 14.56 -6.17
CA ASP A 123 -4.78 15.35 -7.40
C ASP A 123 -4.28 14.60 -8.65
N GLY A 124 -3.83 13.35 -8.49
CA GLY A 124 -3.28 12.53 -9.58
C GLY A 124 -1.81 12.82 -9.89
N ASN A 125 -1.15 13.67 -9.11
CA ASN A 125 0.26 14.07 -9.30
C ASN A 125 1.20 13.29 -8.37
N GLY A 126 1.05 11.96 -8.33
CA GLY A 126 2.05 11.10 -7.68
C GLY A 126 3.37 11.03 -8.47
N MET A 127 4.45 10.57 -7.83
CA MET A 127 5.76 10.47 -8.48
C MET A 127 5.83 9.37 -9.56
N VAL A 128 5.05 8.29 -9.43
CA VAL A 128 5.14 7.09 -10.29
C VAL A 128 4.85 7.39 -11.76
N PRO A 129 3.81 8.15 -12.12
CA PRO A 129 3.58 8.59 -13.50
C PRO A 129 4.77 9.31 -14.15
N ASP A 130 5.55 10.08 -13.38
CA ASP A 130 6.69 10.83 -13.90
C ASP A 130 7.94 9.96 -14.08
N VAL A 131 8.18 9.00 -13.18
CA VAL A 131 9.41 8.17 -13.18
C VAL A 131 9.31 6.88 -13.99
N SER A 132 8.10 6.35 -14.22
CA SER A 132 7.92 5.03 -14.83
C SER A 132 8.13 4.98 -16.35
N GLY A 133 8.32 6.14 -17.00
CA GLY A 133 8.44 6.21 -18.47
C GLY A 133 7.15 5.88 -19.23
N VAL A 134 6.07 5.49 -18.52
CA VAL A 134 4.72 5.30 -19.04
C VAL A 134 4.03 6.67 -19.11
N GLY A 135 4.62 7.59 -19.87
CA GLY A 135 4.42 9.05 -19.80
C GLY A 135 3.03 9.60 -20.13
N SER A 136 1.93 8.88 -19.91
CA SER A 136 0.57 9.37 -20.17
C SER A 136 -0.54 8.78 -19.30
N ILE A 137 -0.27 7.81 -18.42
CA ILE A 137 -1.32 7.20 -17.59
C ILE A 137 -1.31 7.83 -16.19
N ARG A 138 -1.80 9.06 -16.11
CA ARG A 138 -2.05 9.73 -14.82
C ARG A 138 -3.38 9.24 -14.26
N PRO A 139 -3.44 8.86 -12.98
CA PRO A 139 -4.72 8.65 -12.32
C PRO A 139 -5.54 9.96 -12.34
N PRO A 140 -6.87 9.88 -12.45
CA PRO A 140 -7.71 11.06 -12.35
C PRO A 140 -7.61 11.66 -10.94
N THR A 141 -7.80 12.98 -10.85
CA THR A 141 -7.94 13.67 -9.57
C THR A 141 -9.23 13.23 -8.87
N PHE A 142 -9.18 12.96 -7.57
CA PHE A 142 -10.37 12.63 -6.79
C PHE A 142 -11.33 13.81 -6.66
N HIS A 143 -10.87 15.01 -7.00
CA HIS A 143 -11.64 16.26 -6.95
C HIS A 143 -12.52 16.48 -8.18
N ASP A 144 -12.45 15.59 -9.18
CA ASP A 144 -13.41 15.58 -10.28
C ASP A 144 -14.82 15.27 -9.77
N ASP A 145 -15.82 16.04 -10.22
CA ASP A 145 -17.22 15.85 -9.78
C ASP A 145 -17.73 14.44 -10.07
N ARG A 146 -17.29 13.83 -11.18
CA ARG A 146 -17.61 12.42 -11.48
C ARG A 146 -17.15 11.45 -10.38
N ILE A 147 -16.00 11.70 -9.76
CA ILE A 147 -15.46 10.83 -8.69
C ILE A 147 -16.06 11.22 -7.34
N ARG A 148 -16.35 12.51 -7.11
CA ARG A 148 -17.08 12.96 -5.90
C ARG A 148 -18.47 12.33 -5.79
N HIS A 149 -19.18 12.19 -6.90
CA HIS A 149 -20.53 11.59 -6.93
C HIS A 149 -20.52 10.07 -7.15
N MET A 150 -19.35 9.45 -7.22
CA MET A 150 -19.23 7.99 -7.28
C MET A 150 -19.77 7.37 -5.99
N PRO A 151 -20.43 6.20 -5.98
CA PRO A 151 -20.74 5.48 -4.73
C PRO A 151 -19.49 5.02 -3.99
N ASP A 152 -19.52 5.01 -2.66
CA ASP A 152 -18.38 4.55 -1.83
C ASP A 152 -17.98 3.10 -2.14
N GLY A 153 -18.98 2.23 -2.37
CA GLY A 153 -18.76 0.86 -2.81
C GLY A 153 -18.03 0.75 -4.14
N GLN A 154 -18.19 1.71 -5.05
CA GLN A 154 -17.47 1.72 -6.33
C GLN A 154 -16.00 2.15 -6.15
N LEU A 155 -15.71 3.08 -5.23
CA LEU A 155 -14.34 3.41 -4.84
C LEU A 155 -13.67 2.20 -4.18
N TYR A 156 -14.37 1.53 -3.26
CA TYR A 156 -13.91 0.29 -2.63
C TYR A 156 -13.61 -0.80 -3.68
N ALA A 157 -14.54 -1.05 -4.60
CA ALA A 157 -14.40 -2.05 -5.65
C ALA A 157 -13.22 -1.72 -6.59
N THR A 158 -12.94 -0.43 -6.82
CA THR A 158 -11.78 0.02 -7.59
C THR A 158 -10.47 -0.36 -6.89
N ILE A 159 -10.37 -0.17 -5.57
CA ILE A 159 -9.20 -0.59 -4.78
C ILE A 159 -9.07 -2.11 -4.79
N ARG A 160 -10.18 -2.82 -4.56
CA ARG A 160 -10.22 -4.29 -4.50
C ARG A 160 -9.84 -4.92 -5.84
N ASN A 161 -10.51 -4.56 -6.93
CA ASN A 161 -10.43 -5.27 -8.20
C ASN A 161 -9.44 -4.63 -9.17
N GLY A 162 -9.05 -3.37 -8.93
CA GLY A 162 -8.38 -2.55 -9.94
C GLY A 162 -9.36 -2.04 -10.98
N ILE A 163 -8.90 -1.10 -11.81
CA ILE A 163 -9.65 -0.59 -12.96
C ILE A 163 -8.70 -0.15 -14.06
N ARG A 164 -8.86 -0.72 -15.26
CA ARG A 164 -8.02 -0.42 -16.44
C ARG A 164 -6.52 -0.55 -16.10
N ASN A 165 -5.83 0.56 -15.92
CA ASN A 165 -4.40 0.61 -15.64
C ASN A 165 -4.06 0.60 -14.14
N MET A 166 -5.06 0.73 -13.26
CA MET A 166 -4.88 0.59 -11.82
C MET A 166 -4.95 -0.89 -11.45
N PRO A 167 -3.91 -1.48 -10.81
CA PRO A 167 -3.91 -2.87 -10.41
C PRO A 167 -4.87 -3.14 -9.25
N SER A 168 -5.19 -4.41 -9.02
CA SER A 168 -5.89 -4.86 -7.82
C SER A 168 -4.99 -4.74 -6.60
N TYR A 169 -5.54 -4.25 -5.49
CA TYR A 169 -4.89 -4.23 -4.17
C TYR A 169 -5.50 -5.25 -3.20
N ARG A 170 -6.34 -6.18 -3.67
CA ARG A 170 -7.05 -7.14 -2.80
C ARG A 170 -6.10 -8.01 -1.97
N ALA A 171 -4.95 -8.40 -2.54
CA ALA A 171 -3.97 -9.23 -1.85
C ALA A 171 -3.10 -8.45 -0.85
N ASN A 172 -3.04 -7.12 -0.98
CA ASN A 172 -2.10 -6.27 -0.21
C ASN A 172 -2.78 -5.48 0.89
N ILE A 173 -4.05 -5.10 0.70
CA ILE A 173 -4.81 -4.25 1.61
C ILE A 173 -5.97 -5.07 2.19
N PRO A 174 -6.04 -5.27 3.52
CA PRO A 174 -7.18 -5.90 4.19
C PRO A 174 -8.51 -5.18 3.92
N VAL A 175 -9.63 -5.88 4.12
CA VAL A 175 -10.98 -5.34 3.82
C VAL A 175 -11.25 -4.04 4.57
N ASP A 176 -11.08 -4.02 5.89
CA ASP A 176 -11.33 -2.83 6.73
C ASP A 176 -10.44 -1.65 6.33
N ASP A 177 -9.18 -1.93 6.00
CA ASP A 177 -8.22 -0.91 5.56
C ASP A 177 -8.63 -0.27 4.22
N ARG A 178 -9.35 -1.00 3.33
CA ARG A 178 -9.87 -0.41 2.09
C ARG A 178 -10.99 0.57 2.38
N TRP A 179 -11.89 0.26 3.30
CA TRP A 179 -12.94 1.19 3.73
C TRP A 179 -12.36 2.41 4.43
N ALA A 180 -11.35 2.23 5.29
CA ALA A 180 -10.61 3.33 5.88
C ALA A 180 -9.99 4.26 4.81
N ILE A 181 -9.40 3.68 3.74
CA ILE A 181 -8.89 4.46 2.60
C ILE A 181 -10.03 5.23 1.91
N VAL A 182 -11.18 4.59 1.65
CA VAL A 182 -12.34 5.26 1.03
C VAL A 182 -12.80 6.44 1.89
N SER A 183 -12.93 6.27 3.21
CA SER A 183 -13.25 7.36 4.15
C SER A 183 -12.23 8.50 4.06
N TYR A 184 -10.95 8.19 3.99
CA TYR A 184 -9.91 9.21 3.84
C TYR A 184 -9.95 9.92 2.48
N VAL A 185 -10.25 9.20 1.39
CA VAL A 185 -10.48 9.81 0.06
C VAL A 185 -11.65 10.79 0.10
N ARG A 186 -12.74 10.47 0.84
CA ARG A 186 -13.85 11.42 1.07
C ARG A 186 -13.43 12.64 1.86
N ALA A 187 -12.62 12.47 2.90
CA ALA A 187 -12.07 13.60 3.64
C ALA A 187 -11.19 14.50 2.75
N LEU A 188 -10.37 13.92 1.87
CA LEU A 188 -9.59 14.69 0.90
C LEU A 188 -10.50 15.49 -0.04
N GLN A 189 -11.55 14.87 -0.58
CA GLN A 189 -12.53 15.56 -1.43
C GLN A 189 -13.17 16.75 -0.71
N LEU A 190 -13.60 16.56 0.54
CA LEU A 190 -14.16 17.62 1.38
C LEU A 190 -13.15 18.73 1.67
N SER A 191 -11.87 18.42 1.89
CA SER A 191 -10.83 19.43 2.14
C SER A 191 -10.59 20.37 0.95
N GLN A 192 -10.95 19.93 -0.26
CA GLN A 192 -10.82 20.70 -1.50
C GLN A 192 -12.18 21.22 -2.00
N MET A 193 -13.26 20.98 -1.26
CA MET A 193 -14.55 21.62 -1.48
C MET A 193 -14.53 23.01 -0.83
N ASP A 194 -14.03 23.97 -1.61
CA ASP A 194 -14.26 25.41 -1.53
C ASP A 194 -13.55 26.26 -0.47
N GLY A 195 -12.47 26.91 -0.94
CA GLY A 195 -12.29 28.36 -0.82
C GLY A 195 -13.19 29.19 -1.77
N ARG A 196 -14.20 28.57 -2.40
CA ARG A 196 -15.16 29.20 -3.33
C ARG A 196 -16.51 29.54 -2.69
N SER A 197 -16.73 29.10 -1.45
CA SER A 197 -17.85 29.47 -0.58
C SER A 197 -17.57 30.72 0.27
N ALA A 198 -16.34 31.23 0.27
CA ALA A 198 -15.97 32.45 1.01
C ALA A 198 -16.29 33.74 0.22
N ALA A 199 -16.64 33.64 -1.06
CA ALA A 199 -17.20 34.73 -1.85
C ALA A 199 -18.72 34.61 -1.90
N VAL A 200 -19.36 34.65 -0.73
CA VAL A 200 -20.72 35.18 -0.67
C VAL A 200 -20.57 36.66 -0.95
N ASP A 201 -20.98 37.07 -2.15
CA ASP A 201 -21.10 38.48 -2.51
C ASP A 201 -22.10 39.15 -1.55
N THR A 202 -21.58 39.81 -0.52
CA THR A 202 -22.38 40.58 0.44
C THR A 202 -22.90 41.89 -0.15
N THR A 203 -22.69 42.15 -1.45
CA THR A 203 -23.19 43.36 -2.11
C THR A 203 -24.70 43.33 -2.36
N ALA A 204 -25.38 42.19 -2.17
CA ALA A 204 -26.83 42.06 -2.37
C ALA A 204 -27.70 42.27 -1.11
N LEU A 205 -27.18 42.87 -0.05
CA LEU A 205 -27.96 43.27 1.14
C LEU A 205 -27.66 44.72 1.54
N SER A 206 -27.94 45.64 0.62
CA SER A 206 -28.23 47.03 1.00
C SER A 206 -29.75 47.19 0.98
N PRO A 207 -30.41 47.58 2.09
CA PRO A 207 -31.80 47.96 2.01
C PRO A 207 -31.90 49.28 1.23
N GLU A 208 -32.54 49.24 0.06
CA GLU A 208 -33.04 50.45 -0.61
C GLU A 208 -33.91 51.23 0.40
N SER A 209 -33.46 52.42 0.79
CA SER A 209 -34.28 53.35 1.56
C SER A 209 -35.25 54.02 0.59
N ASP A 210 -36.46 53.49 0.55
CA ASP A 210 -37.58 54.13 -0.15
C ASP A 210 -38.49 54.80 0.89
N ARG A 211 -38.11 56.04 1.27
CA ARG A 211 -38.93 57.20 1.63
C ARG A 211 -38.09 58.36 2.16
#